data_AF-A0A1E5LFJ1-F1
#
_entry.id   AF-A0A1E5LFJ1-F1
#
_cell.length_a   1.000
_cell.length_b   1.000
_cell.length_c   1.000
_cell.angle_alpha   90.00
_cell.angle_beta   90.00
_cell.angle_gamma   90.00
#
_symmetry.space_group_name_H-M   'P 1'
#
loop_
_entity.id
_entity.type
_entity.pdbx_description
1 polymer ?
#
loop_
_entity_poly.entity_id
_entity_poly.type
_entity_poly.pdbx_seq_one_letter_code
_entity_poly.pdbx_strand_id
1 'polypeptide(L)'
;MGEQQRWQLLGEVVLEFQTQLKNDFETERIGQLVLDVVRDSKDDTLISLVEEAYNQLPNNIAAIECLNEAKAYVYRKIDEISNS
;
A
#
# COMPACT_ATOMS: atom_id res chain seq x y z
N MET A 1 -12.25 10.05 -12.18
CA MET A 1 -12.30 9.46 -10.83
C MET A 1 -12.05 10.57 -9.83
N GLY A 2 -12.83 10.66 -8.75
CA GLY A 2 -12.58 11.66 -7.71
C GLY A 2 -11.31 11.33 -6.93
N GLU A 3 -10.67 12.33 -6.33
CA GLU A 3 -9.44 12.14 -5.56
C GLU A 3 -9.64 11.18 -4.37
N GLN A 4 -10.76 11.33 -3.65
CA GLN A 4 -11.12 10.42 -2.56
C GLN A 4 -11.25 8.96 -3.02
N GLN A 5 -11.89 8.72 -4.16
CA GLN A 5 -12.02 7.37 -4.74
C GLN A 5 -10.66 6.78 -5.09
N ARG A 6 -9.75 7.62 -5.62
CA ARG A 6 -8.37 7.18 -5.94
C ARG A 6 -7.65 6.70 -4.68
N TRP A 7 -7.77 7.44 -3.58
CA TRP A 7 -7.18 7.03 -2.30
C TRP A 7 -7.82 5.77 -1.72
N GLN A 8 -9.15 5.62 -1.84
CA GLN A 8 -9.83 4.38 -1.46
C GLN A 8 -9.29 3.17 -2.21
N LEU A 9 -9.14 3.28 -3.54
CA LEU A 9 -8.56 2.22 -4.36
C LEU A 9 -7.12 1.89 -3.95
N LEU A 10 -6.28 2.90 -3.71
CA LEU A 10 -4.90 2.68 -3.23
C LEU A 10 -4.88 1.96 -1.88
N GLY A 11 -5.83 2.27 -0.99
CA GLY A 11 -5.98 1.58 0.29
C GLY A 11 -6.35 0.10 0.14
N GLU A 12 -7.27 -0.22 -0.77
CA GLU A 12 -7.63 -1.60 -1.09
C GLU A 12 -6.45 -2.39 -1.66
N VAL A 13 -5.68 -1.77 -2.55
CA VAL A 13 -4.48 -2.39 -3.16
C VAL A 13 -3.42 -2.69 -2.10
N VAL A 14 -3.13 -1.75 -1.19
CA VAL A 14 -2.19 -1.98 -0.07
C VAL A 14 -2.70 -3.08 0.88
N LEU A 15 -4.00 -3.12 1.14
CA LEU A 15 -4.62 -4.16 1.97
C LEU A 15 -4.53 -5.54 1.34
N GLU A 16 -4.70 -5.64 0.03
CA GLU A 16 -4.55 -6.90 -0.72
C GLU A 16 -3.13 -7.43 -0.57
N PHE A 17 -2.12 -6.57 -0.77
CA PHE A 17 -0.72 -6.97 -0.59
C PHE A 17 -0.46 -7.49 0.83
N GLN A 18 -0.95 -6.78 1.85
CA GLN A 18 -0.83 -7.21 3.25
C GLN A 18 -1.53 -8.56 3.49
N THR A 19 -2.68 -8.79 2.88
CA THR A 19 -3.45 -10.03 3.04
C THR A 19 -2.70 -11.20 2.43
N GLN A 20 -2.16 -11.04 1.23
CA GLN A 20 -1.40 -12.08 0.53
C GLN A 20 -0.07 -12.39 1.23
N LEU A 21 0.59 -11.38 1.79
CA LEU A 21 1.79 -11.57 2.63
C LEU A 21 1.48 -12.36 3.92
N LYS A 22 0.36 -12.08 4.59
CA LYS A 22 -0.06 -12.82 5.79
C LYS A 22 -0.42 -14.28 5.51
N ASN A 23 -0.89 -14.55 4.30
CA ASN A 23 -1.28 -15.89 3.86
C ASN A 23 -0.13 -16.65 3.18
N ASP A 24 1.05 -16.03 3.03
CA ASP A 24 2.22 -16.58 2.31
C ASP A 24 1.87 -17.05 0.89
N PHE A 25 1.03 -16.29 0.19
CA PHE A 25 0.49 -16.64 -1.12
C PHE A 25 0.87 -15.60 -2.17
N GLU A 26 1.57 -16.04 -3.24
CA GLU A 26 1.95 -15.23 -4.40
C GLU A 26 2.53 -13.83 -4.07
N THR A 27 3.19 -13.69 -2.93
CA THR A 27 3.46 -12.39 -2.33
C THR A 27 4.39 -11.52 -3.18
N GLU A 28 5.38 -12.11 -3.86
CA GLU A 28 6.25 -11.38 -4.80
C GLU A 28 5.47 -10.85 -6.01
N ARG A 29 4.60 -11.68 -6.60
CA ARG A 29 3.80 -11.30 -7.78
C ARG A 29 2.83 -10.18 -7.43
N ILE A 30 2.12 -10.32 -6.30
CA ILE A 30 1.16 -9.33 -5.83
C ILE A 30 1.88 -8.04 -5.41
N GLY A 31 3.01 -8.15 -4.70
CA GLY A 31 3.81 -7.00 -4.30
C GLY A 31 4.29 -6.17 -5.49
N GLN A 32 4.73 -6.81 -6.57
CA GLN A 32 5.13 -6.11 -7.79
C GLN A 32 3.94 -5.40 -8.46
N LEU A 33 2.78 -6.05 -8.55
CA LEU A 33 1.57 -5.42 -9.10
C LEU A 33 1.13 -4.21 -8.29
N VAL A 34 1.20 -4.32 -6.96
CA VAL A 34 0.87 -3.23 -6.03
C VAL A 34 1.85 -2.07 -6.19
N LEU A 35 3.14 -2.35 -6.34
CA LEU A 35 4.14 -1.32 -6.63
C LEU A 35 3.86 -0.57 -7.93
N ASP A 36 3.47 -1.26 -8.99
CA ASP A 36 3.17 -0.62 -10.27
C ASP A 36 1.96 0.32 -10.15
N VAL A 37 0.89 -0.10 -9.47
CA VAL A 37 -0.30 0.72 -9.22
C VAL A 37 0.03 1.93 -8.33
N VAL A 38 0.84 1.74 -7.30
CA VAL A 38 1.23 2.81 -6.38
C VAL A 38 2.19 3.79 -7.05
N ARG A 39 3.06 3.36 -7.96
CA ARG A 39 3.92 4.26 -8.74
C ARG A 39 3.12 5.17 -9.67
N ASP A 40 2.04 4.66 -10.26
CA ASP A 40 1.08 5.47 -11.02
C ASP A 40 0.38 6.54 -10.16
N SER A 41 0.39 6.38 -8.82
CA SER A 41 -0.12 7.41 -7.91
C SER A 41 0.73 8.69 -7.89
N LYS A 42 2.03 8.59 -8.23
CA LYS A 42 3.02 9.67 -8.07
C LYS A 42 3.09 10.26 -6.65
N ASP A 43 2.70 9.47 -5.65
CA ASP A 43 2.85 9.83 -4.25
C ASP A 43 4.11 9.18 -3.68
N ASP A 44 5.18 9.96 -3.56
CA ASP A 44 6.50 9.47 -3.15
C ASP A 44 6.49 8.80 -1.77
N THR A 45 5.59 9.23 -0.87
CA THR A 45 5.48 8.66 0.48
C THR A 45 4.90 7.26 0.41
N LEU A 46 3.78 7.10 -0.30
CA LEU A 46 3.14 5.80 -0.48
C LEU A 46 4.05 4.84 -1.27
N ILE A 47 4.71 5.32 -2.32
CA ILE A 47 5.68 4.55 -3.11
C ILE A 47 6.79 4.02 -2.20
N SER A 48 7.42 4.89 -1.41
CA SER A 48 8.53 4.50 -0.54
C SER A 48 8.12 3.45 0.49
N LEU A 49 6.95 3.61 1.12
CA LEU A 49 6.46 2.66 2.13
C LEU A 49 6.17 1.28 1.54
N VAL A 50 5.58 1.24 0.35
CA VAL A 50 5.25 -0.03 -0.34
C VAL A 50 6.50 -0.69 -0.93
N GLU A 51 7.47 0.10 -1.40
CA GLU A 51 8.77 -0.41 -1.88
C GLU A 51 9.62 -0.97 -0.75
N GLU A 52 9.64 -0.31 0.41
CA GLU A 52 10.27 -0.88 1.61
C GLU A 52 9.59 -2.19 2.03
N ALA A 53 8.25 -2.24 2.04
CA ALA A 53 7.54 -3.49 2.33
C ALA A 53 7.94 -4.63 1.38
N TYR A 54 8.07 -4.34 0.09
CA TYR A 54 8.49 -5.31 -0.92
C TYR A 54 9.94 -5.77 -0.74
N ASN A 55 10.85 -4.86 -0.39
CA ASN A 55 12.24 -5.21 -0.11
C ASN A 55 12.37 -6.05 1.18
N GLN A 56 11.43 -5.91 2.10
CA GLN A 56 11.37 -6.64 3.37
C GLN A 56 10.60 -7.97 3.29
N LEU A 57 10.19 -8.46 2.10
CA LEU A 57 9.47 -9.74 1.98
C LEU A 57 10.12 -10.93 2.72
N PRO A 58 11.46 -11.09 2.77
CA PRO A 58 12.09 -12.15 3.57
C PRO A 58 11.85 -12.02 5.08
N ASN A 59 11.52 -10.82 5.56
CA ASN A 59 11.16 -10.52 6.93
C ASN A 59 9.69 -10.07 7.01
N ASN A 60 8.79 -11.05 7.04
CA ASN A 60 7.34 -10.83 7.01
C ASN A 60 6.85 -9.81 8.06
N ILE A 61 7.44 -9.80 9.26
CA ILE A 61 7.10 -8.83 10.32
C ILE A 61 7.40 -7.40 9.86
N ALA A 62 8.62 -7.14 9.38
CA ALA A 62 9.00 -5.82 8.89
C ALA A 62 8.17 -5.39 7.67
N ALA A 63 7.92 -6.30 6.73
CA ALA A 63 7.07 -6.01 5.58
C ALA A 63 5.62 -5.65 5.99
N ILE A 64 5.04 -6.35 6.96
CA ILE A 64 3.72 -6.02 7.51
C ILE A 64 3.71 -4.65 8.19
N GLU A 65 4.77 -4.29 8.92
CA GLU A 65 4.91 -2.98 9.56
C GLU A 65 4.89 -1.85 8.52
N CYS A 66 5.69 -1.97 7.46
CA CYS A 66 5.69 -1.01 6.35
C CYS A 66 4.29 -0.89 5.68
N LEU A 67 3.58 -2.00 5.49
CA LEU A 67 2.22 -1.99 4.92
C LEU A 67 1.18 -1.38 5.88
N ASN A 68 1.37 -1.51 7.20
CA ASN A 68 0.53 -0.83 8.18
C ASN A 68 0.74 0.69 8.12
N GLU A 69 1.98 1.15 7.97
CA GLU A 69 2.30 2.57 7.78
C GLU A 69 1.72 3.12 6.47
N ALA A 70 1.87 2.38 5.37
CA ALA A 70 1.27 2.73 4.08
C ALA A 70 -0.25 2.89 4.18
N LYS A 71 -0.92 1.95 4.85
CA LYS A 71 -2.37 1.99 5.07
C LYS A 71 -2.78 3.18 5.95
N ALA A 72 -2.05 3.45 7.04
CA ALA A 72 -2.32 4.59 7.90
C ALA A 72 -2.16 5.93 7.16
N TYR A 73 -1.16 6.02 6.27
CA TYR A 73 -0.98 7.18 5.39
C TYR A 73 -2.17 7.38 4.44
N VAL A 74 -2.61 6.31 3.76
CA VAL A 74 -3.79 6.37 2.87
C VAL A 74 -5.04 6.83 3.62
N TYR A 75 -5.32 6.28 4.80
CA TYR A 75 -6.50 6.68 5.57
C TYR A 75 -6.43 8.15 6.00
N ARG A 76 -5.25 8.63 6.41
CA ARG A 76 -5.07 10.06 6.71
C ARG A 76 -5.40 10.94 5.50
N LYS A 77 -5.00 10.53 4.28
CA LYS A 77 -5.31 11.26 3.05
C LYS A 77 -6.80 11.27 2.73
N ILE A 78 -7.51 10.16 2.95
CA ILE A 78 -8.96 10.10 2.80
C ILE A 78 -9.65 11.04 3.79
N ASP A 79 -9.20 11.06 5.05
CA ASP A 79 -9.75 11.94 6.08
C ASP A 79 -9.49 13.43 5.78
N GLU A 80 -8.30 13.79 5.30
CA GLU A 80 -7.97 15.15 4.85
C GLU A 80 -8.94 15.64 3.76
N ILE A 81 -9.24 14.78 2.78
CA ILE A 81 -10.18 15.11 1.69
C ILE A 81 -11.63 15.18 2.18
N SER A 82 -12.03 14.28 3.08
CA SER A 82 -13.41 14.22 3.59
C SER A 82 -13.77 15.40 4.50
N ASN A 83 -12.76 16.06 5.07
CA ASN A 83 -12.91 17.23 5.93
C ASN A 83 -12.58 18.57 5.23
N SER A 84 -12.29 18.54 3.92
CA SER A 84 -12.04 19.73 3.08
C SER A 84 -13.30 20.18 2.35
#